data_AF-A0AA41SMV8-F1
#
_entry.id   AF-A0AA41SMV8-F1
#
_cell.length_a   1.000
_cell.length_b   1.000
_cell.length_c   1.000
_cell.angle_alpha   90.00
_cell.angle_beta   90.00
_cell.angle_gamma   90.00
#
_symmetry.space_group_name_H-M   'P 1'
#
loop_
_entity.id
_entity.type
_entity.pdbx_description
1 polymer ?
#
loop_
_entity_poly.entity_id
_entity_poly.type
_entity_poly.pdbx_seq_one_letter_code
_entity_poly.pdbx_strand_id
1 'polypeptide(L)'
;MFEFYERVSGARMHAAYIRPGGVHQDLPLGLMDDIYEFSKNFSLRIDEVEEMLTNNRIWRNRTIDIGVVTAEDALNYGFRWDNTISFLRGGDGSGEFNGVMLRGSGIQWDLRKTQPYDVYDQVEFDVPIGSRGDCYDR
;
A
#
# COMPACT_ATOMS: atom_id res chain seq x y z
N MET A 1 9.67 -11.14 -9.18
CA MET A 1 8.89 -9.93 -9.55
C MET A 1 9.49 -9.15 -10.71
N PHE A 2 10.74 -8.65 -10.67
CA PHE A 2 11.31 -7.93 -11.83
C PHE A 2 11.45 -8.78 -13.11
N GLU A 3 11.64 -10.09 -12.96
CA GLU A 3 11.61 -11.04 -14.08
C GLU A 3 10.23 -11.12 -14.76
N PHE A 4 9.14 -11.04 -13.97
CA PHE A 4 7.78 -11.00 -14.53
C PHE A 4 7.56 -9.71 -15.33
N TYR A 5 8.05 -8.58 -14.82
CA TYR A 5 8.00 -7.30 -15.53
C TYR A 5 8.81 -7.37 -16.83
N GLU A 6 10.01 -7.94 -16.79
CA GLU A 6 10.85 -8.14 -17.98
C GLU A 6 10.16 -9.03 -19.04
N ARG A 7 9.45 -10.08 -18.63
CA ARG A 7 8.71 -10.94 -19.56
C ARG A 7 7.49 -10.27 -20.18
N VAL A 8 6.81 -9.39 -19.46
CA VAL A 8 5.59 -8.72 -19.94
C VAL A 8 5.92 -7.51 -20.82
N SER A 9 6.93 -6.73 -20.48
CA SER A 9 7.22 -5.46 -21.15
C SER A 9 8.59 -5.36 -21.80
N GLY A 10 9.46 -6.36 -21.62
CA GLY A 10 10.86 -6.33 -22.10
C GLY A 10 11.80 -5.45 -21.26
N ALA A 11 11.33 -4.89 -20.14
CA ALA A 11 12.10 -4.01 -19.28
C ALA A 11 11.90 -4.36 -17.81
N ARG A 12 12.95 -4.27 -16.99
CA ARG A 12 12.92 -4.72 -15.58
C ARG A 12 12.14 -3.81 -14.63
N MET A 13 12.04 -2.51 -14.93
CA MET A 13 11.39 -1.52 -14.06
C MET A 13 10.46 -0.58 -14.84
N HIS A 14 10.97 0.08 -15.88
CA HIS A 14 10.18 1.03 -16.68
C HIS A 14 9.41 0.31 -17.80
N ALA A 15 8.30 -0.33 -17.41
CA ALA A 15 7.55 -1.22 -18.29
C ALA A 15 6.69 -0.51 -19.36
N ALA A 16 6.30 0.76 -19.17
CA ALA A 16 5.40 1.50 -20.07
C ALA A 16 4.18 0.68 -20.56
N TYR A 17 3.71 -0.23 -19.70
CA TYR A 17 2.77 -1.29 -20.04
C TYR A 17 1.31 -0.82 -19.97
N ILE A 18 0.97 -0.05 -18.94
CA ILE A 18 -0.33 0.59 -18.77
C ILE A 18 -0.35 1.86 -19.60
N ARG A 19 -1.30 1.97 -20.53
CA ARG A 19 -1.47 3.14 -21.41
C ARG A 19 -2.91 3.62 -21.37
N PRO A 20 -3.19 4.90 -21.70
CA PRO A 20 -4.57 5.37 -21.86
C PRO A 20 -5.30 4.50 -22.90
N GLY A 21 -6.35 3.80 -22.47
CA GLY A 21 -7.09 2.84 -23.30
C GLY A 21 -6.80 1.36 -22.98
N GLY A 22 -5.95 1.04 -22.01
CA GLY A 22 -5.77 -0.32 -21.49
C GLY A 22 -4.30 -0.74 -21.37
N VAL A 23 -3.98 -1.92 -21.89
CA VAL A 23 -2.64 -2.51 -21.84
C VAL A 23 -1.96 -2.48 -23.21
N HIS A 24 -0.63 -2.37 -23.23
CA HIS A 24 0.14 -2.33 -24.48
C HIS A 24 0.12 -3.67 -25.24
N GLN A 25 0.28 -4.78 -24.51
CA GLN A 25 0.44 -6.12 -25.09
C GLN A 25 -0.18 -7.15 -24.15
N ASP A 26 -0.62 -8.28 -24.71
CA ASP A 26 -1.14 -9.40 -23.93
C ASP A 26 -0.01 -10.13 -23.16
N LEU A 27 -0.39 -10.92 -22.15
CA LEU A 27 0.53 -11.70 -21.33
C LEU A 27 1.17 -12.83 -22.15
N PRO A 28 2.48 -13.08 -21.99
CA PRO A 28 3.11 -14.22 -22.64
C PRO A 28 2.58 -15.55 -22.05
N LEU A 29 2.49 -16.58 -22.90
CA LEU A 29 2.03 -17.91 -22.51
C LEU A 29 2.89 -18.47 -21.36
N GLY A 30 2.23 -19.07 -20.36
CA GLY A 30 2.86 -19.70 -19.19
C GLY A 30 3.21 -18.75 -18.03
N LEU A 31 3.06 -17.43 -18.19
CA LEU A 31 3.40 -16.49 -17.10
C LEU A 31 2.47 -16.62 -15.89
N MET A 32 1.20 -16.97 -16.10
CA MET A 32 0.24 -17.15 -15.01
C MET A 32 0.61 -18.31 -14.09
N ASP A 33 1.14 -19.40 -14.66
CA ASP A 33 1.58 -20.58 -13.90
C ASP A 33 2.77 -20.22 -13.01
N ASP A 34 3.73 -19.45 -13.55
CA ASP A 34 4.90 -18.98 -12.80
C ASP A 34 4.52 -18.01 -11.67
N ILE A 35 3.54 -17.12 -11.91
CA ILE A 35 3.00 -16.22 -10.87
C ILE A 35 2.31 -17.03 -9.77
N TYR A 36 1.56 -18.07 -10.14
CA TYR A 36 0.90 -18.95 -9.18
C TYR A 36 1.91 -19.73 -8.33
N GLU A 37 2.99 -20.23 -8.94
CA GLU A 37 4.07 -20.89 -8.22
C GLU A 37 4.81 -19.95 -7.27
N PHE A 38 5.05 -18.72 -7.71
CA PHE A 38 5.61 -17.67 -6.87
C PHE A 38 4.69 -17.34 -5.69
N SER A 39 3.38 -17.19 -5.92
CA SER A 39 2.41 -16.86 -4.85
C SER A 39 2.36 -17.94 -3.76
N LYS A 40 2.45 -19.22 -4.12
CA LYS A 40 2.51 -20.32 -3.14
C LYS A 40 3.73 -20.22 -2.24
N ASN A 41 4.89 -19.92 -2.81
CA ASN A 41 6.14 -19.83 -2.07
C ASN A 41 6.28 -18.51 -1.29
N PHE A 42 5.64 -17.44 -1.74
CA PHE A 42 5.77 -16.11 -1.16
C PHE A 42 5.16 -16.02 0.24
N SER A 43 4.07 -16.76 0.51
CA SER A 43 3.49 -16.83 1.86
C SER A 43 4.51 -17.29 2.90
N LEU A 44 5.24 -18.37 2.61
CA LEU A 44 6.27 -18.89 3.51
C LEU A 44 7.39 -17.88 3.76
N ARG A 45 7.78 -17.11 2.73
CA ARG A 45 8.82 -16.08 2.87
C ARG A 45 8.36 -14.89 3.70
N ILE A 46 7.07 -14.55 3.67
CA ILE A 46 6.51 -13.54 4.56
C ILE A 46 6.57 -14.03 6.00
N ASP A 47 6.16 -15.28 6.25
CA ASP A 47 6.18 -15.86 7.59
C ASP A 47 7.60 -15.89 8.19
N GLU A 48 8.62 -16.24 7.38
CA GLU A 48 10.03 -16.20 7.78
C GLU A 48 10.49 -14.78 8.18
N VAL A 49 10.07 -13.76 7.43
CA VAL A 49 10.40 -12.36 7.74
C VAL A 49 9.67 -11.88 9.00
N GLU A 50 8.41 -12.28 9.15
CA GLU A 50 7.59 -11.98 10.32
C GLU A 50 8.18 -12.61 11.59
N GLU A 51 8.59 -13.88 11.53
CA GLU A 51 9.24 -14.59 12.63
C GLU A 51 10.51 -13.86 13.11
N MET A 52 11.29 -13.34 12.16
CA MET A 52 12.54 -12.64 12.45
C MET A 52 12.37 -11.22 13.01
N LEU A 53 11.30 -10.50 12.62
CA LEU A 53 11.12 -9.08 12.95
C LEU A 53 10.03 -8.83 14.00
N THR A 54 8.85 -9.43 13.84
CA THR A 54 7.64 -9.07 14.60
C THR A 54 7.82 -9.31 16.09
N ASN A 55 8.44 -10.43 16.45
CA ASN A 55 8.71 -10.80 17.85
C ASN A 55 10.06 -10.31 18.38
N ASN A 56 10.87 -9.64 17.56
CA ASN A 56 12.19 -9.18 18.00
C ASN A 56 12.09 -8.02 18.99
N ARG A 57 12.72 -8.16 20.15
CA ARG A 57 12.74 -7.12 21.20
C ARG A 57 13.40 -5.83 20.71
N ILE A 58 14.49 -5.94 19.93
CA ILE A 58 15.21 -4.77 19.42
C ILE A 58 14.31 -4.02 18.44
N TRP A 59 13.60 -4.74 17.57
CA TRP A 59 12.65 -4.15 16.62
C TRP A 59 11.51 -3.43 17.35
N ARG A 60 10.86 -4.10 18.31
CA ARG A 60 9.78 -3.52 19.13
C ARG A 60 10.22 -2.27 19.87
N ASN A 61 11.37 -2.29 20.53
CA ASN A 61 11.90 -1.11 21.24
C ASN A 61 12.22 0.07 20.32
N ARG A 62 12.41 -0.17 19.01
CA ARG A 62 12.76 0.85 18.01
C ARG A 62 11.57 1.34 17.20
N THR A 63 10.40 0.75 17.37
CA THR A 63 9.21 1.02 16.54
C THR A 63 7.97 1.32 17.37
N ILE A 64 7.81 0.69 18.53
CA ILE A 64 6.71 0.97 19.45
C ILE A 64 6.88 2.38 20.05
N ASP A 65 5.79 3.13 20.10
CA ASP A 65 5.69 4.50 20.62
C ASP A 65 6.56 5.55 19.90
N ILE A 66 7.12 5.21 18.73
CA ILE A 66 7.88 6.16 17.91
C ILE A 66 7.00 6.65 16.76
N GLY A 67 6.94 7.98 16.61
CA GLY A 67 6.17 8.62 15.53
C GLY A 67 4.66 8.46 15.67
N VAL A 68 4.13 8.57 16.89
CA VAL A 68 2.69 8.48 17.15
C VAL A 68 1.98 9.62 16.41
N VAL A 69 1.06 9.27 15.51
CA VAL A 69 0.20 10.23 14.80
C VAL A 69 -1.24 10.03 15.29
N THR A 70 -1.86 11.11 15.75
CA THR A 70 -3.28 11.06 16.14
C THR A 70 -4.17 11.10 14.89
N ALA A 71 -5.37 10.54 14.99
CA ALA A 71 -6.33 10.56 13.88
C ALA A 71 -6.71 11.98 13.45
N GLU A 72 -6.78 12.93 14.40
CA GLU A 72 -7.09 14.34 14.12
C GLU A 72 -5.94 15.04 13.41
N ASP A 73 -4.71 14.84 13.89
CA ASP A 73 -3.52 15.38 13.23
C ASP A 73 -3.36 14.77 11.84
N ALA A 74 -3.65 13.47 11.68
CA ALA A 74 -3.69 12.87 10.36
C ALA A 74 -4.71 13.61 9.47
N LEU A 75 -5.98 13.74 9.86
CA LEU A 75 -6.93 14.43 8.99
C LEU A 75 -6.53 15.90 8.66
N ASN A 76 -5.89 16.60 9.60
CA ASN A 76 -5.49 18.00 9.44
C ASN A 76 -4.22 18.20 8.58
N TYR A 77 -3.24 17.30 8.65
CA TYR A 77 -1.98 17.39 7.90
C TYR A 77 -2.10 16.94 6.43
N GLY A 78 -3.32 16.78 5.90
CA GLY A 78 -3.55 16.48 4.48
C GLY A 78 -4.00 15.05 4.19
N PHE A 79 -4.40 14.28 5.20
CA PHE A 79 -4.90 12.93 4.97
C PHE A 79 -6.39 12.87 4.58
N ARG A 80 -7.08 14.03 4.50
CA ARG A 80 -8.44 14.12 3.97
C ARG A 80 -8.41 14.79 2.60
N TRP A 81 -8.92 14.09 1.59
CA TRP A 81 -9.14 14.60 0.23
C TRP A 81 -10.42 15.49 0.16
N ASP A 82 -10.61 16.45 1.06
CA ASP A 82 -11.69 17.45 0.94
C ASP A 82 -11.18 18.78 0.37
N ASN A 83 -11.34 18.93 -0.95
CA ASN A 83 -10.96 20.11 -1.74
C ASN A 83 -11.74 21.41 -1.38
N THR A 84 -12.42 21.47 -0.23
CA THR A 84 -13.24 22.63 0.18
C THR A 84 -12.60 23.45 1.30
N ILE A 85 -11.72 22.88 2.13
CA ILE A 85 -11.13 23.60 3.28
C ILE A 85 -9.70 24.06 3.00
N SER A 86 -8.95 23.37 2.14
CA SER A 86 -7.55 23.73 1.81
C SER A 86 -7.41 25.06 1.06
N PHE A 87 -8.45 25.54 0.38
CA PHE A 87 -8.43 26.85 -0.30
C PHE A 87 -8.49 28.03 0.68
N LEU A 88 -8.98 27.82 1.91
CA LEU A 88 -9.18 28.89 2.89
C LEU A 88 -8.04 29.04 3.90
N ARG A 89 -7.11 28.08 3.99
CA ARG A 89 -6.07 28.10 5.03
C ARG A 89 -4.65 28.41 4.57
N GLY A 90 -4.41 28.69 3.29
CA GLY A 90 -3.11 29.19 2.81
C GLY A 90 -1.91 28.34 3.21
N GLY A 91 -2.12 27.04 3.44
CA GLY A 91 -1.06 26.09 3.74
C GLY A 91 -0.28 25.78 2.47
N ASP A 92 1.03 25.91 2.54
CA ASP A 92 1.96 25.31 1.60
C ASP A 92 1.66 23.81 1.53
N GLY A 93 1.13 23.37 0.39
CA GLY A 93 0.65 22.01 0.14
C GLY A 93 1.73 20.92 0.14
N SER A 94 2.57 20.85 1.16
CA SER A 94 3.59 19.83 1.37
C SER A 94 3.19 18.93 2.54
N GLY A 95 2.23 18.03 2.31
CA GLY A 95 1.74 17.11 3.33
C GLY A 95 0.91 15.97 2.74
N GLU A 96 1.31 15.39 1.62
CA GLU A 96 0.58 14.29 0.98
C GLU A 96 0.92 12.94 1.65
N PHE A 97 0.55 12.78 2.92
CA PHE A 97 0.53 11.45 3.52
C PHE A 97 -0.85 10.84 3.26
N ASN A 98 -0.92 9.68 2.60
CA ASN A 98 -2.16 8.97 2.27
C ASN A 98 -1.96 7.45 2.45
N GLY A 99 -3.02 6.68 2.67
CA GLY A 99 -2.97 5.21 2.72
C GLY A 99 -2.57 4.63 4.08
N VAL A 100 -1.39 3.99 4.18
CA VAL A 100 -0.95 3.21 5.36
C VAL A 100 -0.94 4.04 6.64
N MET A 101 -0.52 5.29 6.52
CA MET A 101 -0.42 6.23 7.64
C MET A 101 -1.80 6.61 8.25
N LEU A 102 -2.87 6.69 7.44
CA LEU A 102 -4.25 6.83 7.92
C LEU A 102 -4.71 5.57 8.64
N ARG A 103 -4.44 4.42 8.01
CA ARG A 103 -4.85 3.11 8.53
C ARG A 103 -4.16 2.80 9.85
N GLY A 104 -2.87 3.11 9.99
CA GLY A 104 -2.11 2.97 11.22
C GLY A 104 -2.69 3.80 12.37
N SER A 105 -3.25 4.98 12.05
CA SER A 105 -3.87 5.91 13.00
C SER A 105 -5.34 5.55 13.33
N GLY A 106 -5.85 4.40 12.86
CA GLY A 106 -7.20 3.92 13.16
C GLY A 106 -8.30 4.40 12.20
N ILE A 107 -7.96 5.13 11.14
CA ILE A 107 -8.94 5.63 10.17
C ILE A 107 -9.17 4.58 9.08
N GLN A 108 -10.42 4.13 8.96
CA GLN A 108 -10.83 3.16 7.94
C GLN A 108 -10.99 3.83 6.58
N TRP A 109 -9.87 4.05 5.90
CA TRP A 109 -9.85 4.70 4.60
C TRP A 109 -8.96 3.95 3.60
N ASP A 110 -9.59 3.41 2.55
CA ASP A 110 -8.90 2.81 1.41
C ASP A 110 -9.72 3.05 0.14
N LEU A 111 -9.11 3.71 -0.85
CA LEU A 111 -9.76 4.05 -2.12
C LEU A 111 -10.26 2.81 -2.87
N ARG A 112 -9.58 1.66 -2.74
CA ARG A 112 -9.97 0.42 -3.42
C ARG A 112 -11.30 -0.14 -2.92
N LYS A 113 -11.74 0.26 -1.72
CA LYS A 113 -13.04 -0.11 -1.14
C LYS A 113 -14.06 1.02 -1.21
N THR A 114 -13.66 2.26 -0.92
CA THR A 114 -14.59 3.41 -0.87
C THR A 114 -14.92 3.97 -2.25
N GLN A 115 -13.98 3.94 -3.19
CA GLN A 115 -14.12 4.42 -4.57
C GLN A 115 -13.45 3.41 -5.51
N PRO A 116 -14.03 2.21 -5.67
CA PRO A 116 -13.40 1.15 -6.43
C PRO A 116 -13.16 1.58 -7.88
N TYR A 117 -11.98 1.27 -8.37
CA TYR A 117 -11.56 1.45 -9.76
C TYR A 117 -11.20 0.10 -10.36
N ASP A 118 -11.15 0.04 -11.69
CA ASP A 118 -10.92 -1.19 -12.47
C ASP A 118 -11.87 -2.33 -12.07
N VAL A 119 -11.36 -3.32 -11.32
CA VAL A 119 -12.07 -4.56 -10.98
C VAL A 119 -11.92 -4.89 -9.48
N TYR A 120 -11.53 -3.90 -8.65
CA TYR A 120 -11.35 -4.11 -7.20
C TYR A 120 -12.65 -4.40 -6.45
N ASP A 121 -13.81 -4.08 -7.05
CA ASP A 121 -15.15 -4.38 -6.55
C ASP A 121 -15.50 -5.88 -6.63
N GLN A 122 -14.87 -6.62 -7.55
CA GLN A 122 -15.11 -8.05 -7.76
C GLN A 122 -14.14 -8.95 -6.97
N VAL A 123 -13.17 -8.37 -6.28
CA VAL A 123 -12.15 -9.11 -5.51
C VAL A 123 -12.39 -8.98 -4.02
N GLU A 124 -12.39 -10.12 -3.32
CA GLU A 124 -12.52 -10.17 -1.87
C GLU A 124 -11.14 -9.99 -1.21
N PHE A 125 -11.03 -8.98 -0.34
CA PHE A 125 -9.85 -8.71 0.47
C PHE A 125 -10.22 -7.82 1.66
N ASP A 126 -9.45 -7.95 2.74
CA ASP A 126 -9.58 -7.15 3.95
C ASP A 126 -8.50 -6.07 4.04
N VAL A 127 -8.81 -5.00 4.77
CA VAL A 127 -7.90 -3.86 4.96
C VAL A 127 -7.44 -3.84 6.42
N PRO A 128 -6.13 -3.99 6.71
CA PRO A 128 -5.63 -3.92 8.07
C PRO A 128 -5.69 -2.48 8.59
N ILE A 129 -6.11 -2.33 9.85
CA ILE A 129 -6.24 -1.06 10.55
C ILE A 129 -5.42 -1.14 11.83
N GLY A 130 -4.53 -0.15 12.02
CA GLY A 130 -3.73 0.00 13.23
C GLY A 130 -4.54 0.63 14.36
N SER A 131 -4.04 0.50 15.60
CA SER A 131 -4.76 1.00 16.78
C SER A 131 -4.06 2.17 17.46
N ARG A 132 -2.72 2.23 17.37
CA ARG A 132 -1.89 3.18 18.14
C ARG A 132 -1.30 4.31 17.30
N GLY A 133 -1.26 4.17 15.98
CA GLY A 133 -0.64 5.18 15.11
C GLY A 133 0.88 5.26 15.21
N ASP A 134 1.53 4.25 15.80
CA ASP A 134 2.99 4.17 15.91
C ASP A 134 3.63 3.58 14.64
N CYS A 135 4.96 3.61 14.55
CA CYS A 135 5.69 3.02 13.43
C CYS A 135 5.59 1.49 13.35
N TYR A 136 5.08 0.82 14.39
CA TYR A 136 4.90 -0.64 14.39
C TYR A 136 3.56 -1.06 13.78
N ASP A 137 2.51 -0.27 13.98
CA ASP A 137 1.18 -0.49 13.43
C ASP A 137 1.04 -0.08 11.95
N ARG A 138 2.08 0.55 11.36
CA ARG A 138 2.15 0.93 9.93
C ARG A 138 2.78 -0.16 9.08
#